data_AF-A0A7Y2I4S3-F1
#
_entry.id   AF-A0A7Y2I4S3-F1
#
_cell.length_a   1.000
_cell.length_b   1.000
_cell.length_c   1.000
_cell.angle_alpha   90.00
_cell.angle_beta   90.00
_cell.angle_gamma   90.00
#
_symmetry.space_group_name_H-M   'P 1'
#
loop_
_entity.id
_entity.type
_entity.pdbx_description
1 polymer ?
#
loop_
_entity_poly.entity_id
_entity_poly.type
_entity_poly.pdbx_seq_one_letter_code
_entity_poly.pdbx_strand_id
1 'polypeptide(L)'
;DILKTVDRYKDSFLDCVLRGVFTVPGDGMINYGHIMQALAEKKYEGWVIVEAEQDPVIADPYEYACIGYEALKKAAEAAGYAIAP
;
A
#
# COMPACT_ATOMS: atom_id res chain seq x y z
N ASP A 1 -0.45 6.12 -16.09
CA ASP A 1 -0.92 4.89 -15.42
C ASP A 1 -0.12 3.72 -15.97
N ILE A 2 0.88 3.27 -15.20
CA ILE A 2 1.84 2.23 -15.61
C ILE A 2 1.12 0.89 -15.79
N LEU A 3 0.10 0.60 -14.98
CA LEU A 3 -0.65 -0.66 -15.03
C LEU A 3 -1.29 -0.89 -16.41
N LYS A 4 -1.76 0.18 -17.07
CA LYS A 4 -2.33 0.10 -18.43
C LYS A 4 -1.32 -0.26 -19.52
N THR A 5 -0.03 -0.16 -19.22
CA THR A 5 1.06 -0.43 -20.16
C THR A 5 1.68 -1.83 -19.98
N VAL A 6 1.17 -2.62 -19.02
CA VAL A 6 1.65 -3.97 -18.73
C VAL A 6 1.11 -4.96 -19.78
N ASP A 7 2.01 -5.71 -20.42
CA ASP A 7 1.67 -6.84 -21.28
C ASP A 7 1.71 -8.14 -20.46
N ARG A 8 0.53 -8.71 -20.18
CA ARG A 8 0.37 -9.90 -19.34
C ARG A 8 1.04 -11.17 -19.87
N TYR A 9 1.46 -11.18 -21.14
CA TYR A 9 2.12 -12.33 -21.77
C TYR A 9 3.63 -12.13 -21.93
N LYS A 10 4.15 -10.92 -21.67
CA LYS A 10 5.57 -10.58 -21.87
C LYS A 10 6.24 -10.05 -20.61
N ASP A 11 5.57 -9.17 -19.87
CA ASP A 11 6.13 -8.54 -18.68
C ASP A 11 6.11 -9.54 -17.52
N SER A 12 7.27 -9.74 -16.91
CA SER A 12 7.38 -10.51 -15.66
C SER A 12 6.92 -9.70 -14.45
N PHE A 13 6.78 -10.37 -13.31
CA PHE A 13 6.54 -9.69 -12.04
C PHE A 13 7.64 -8.67 -11.72
N LEU A 14 8.91 -9.04 -11.94
CA LEU A 14 10.04 -8.13 -11.71
C LEU A 14 9.99 -6.92 -12.65
N ASP A 15 9.62 -7.10 -13.92
CA ASP A 15 9.43 -5.96 -14.85
C ASP A 15 8.36 -5.00 -14.33
N CYS A 16 7.27 -5.52 -13.76
CA CYS A 16 6.23 -4.71 -13.15
C CYS A 16 6.72 -3.95 -11.90
N VAL A 17 7.52 -4.59 -11.05
CA VAL A 17 8.16 -3.95 -9.87
C VAL A 17 9.06 -2.80 -10.32
N LEU A 18 9.99 -3.06 -11.25
CA LEU A 18 10.95 -2.05 -11.73
C LEU A 18 10.26 -0.89 -12.46
N ARG A 19 9.10 -1.15 -13.07
CA ARG A 19 8.30 -0.11 -13.74
C ARG A 19 7.42 0.70 -12.78
N GLY A 20 7.34 0.35 -11.50
CA GLY A 20 6.53 1.06 -10.51
C GLY A 20 5.04 0.75 -10.60
N VAL A 21 4.66 -0.47 -10.99
CA VAL A 21 3.26 -0.92 -10.96
C VAL A 21 2.76 -1.04 -9.51
N PHE A 22 3.65 -1.40 -8.59
CA PHE A 22 3.39 -1.54 -7.16
C PHE A 22 4.02 -0.38 -6.39
N THR A 23 3.43 -0.07 -5.25
CA THR A 23 3.81 1.04 -4.37
C THR A 23 3.09 0.91 -3.03
N VAL A 24 3.44 1.76 -2.07
CA VAL A 24 2.91 1.79 -0.71
C VAL A 24 1.50 2.41 -0.65
N PRO A 25 0.74 2.12 0.43
CA PRO A 25 -0.49 2.86 0.74
C PRO A 25 -0.27 4.38 0.74
N GLY A 26 -1.18 5.13 0.14
CA GLY A 26 -1.06 6.59 0.03
C GLY A 26 -0.32 7.09 -1.21
N ASP A 27 0.45 6.24 -1.89
CA ASP A 27 1.09 6.55 -3.18
C ASP A 27 0.48 5.75 -4.34
N GLY A 28 -0.84 5.54 -4.33
CA GLY A 28 -1.48 4.72 -5.34
C GLY A 28 -2.97 4.99 -5.46
N MET A 29 -3.69 4.02 -6.02
CA MET A 29 -5.12 4.18 -6.31
C MET A 29 -6.06 3.42 -5.35
N ILE A 30 -5.52 2.59 -4.46
CA ILE A 30 -6.33 1.80 -3.54
C ILE A 30 -6.86 2.70 -2.41
N ASN A 31 -8.17 2.65 -2.18
CA ASN A 31 -8.80 3.35 -1.06
C ASN A 31 -8.74 2.51 0.23
N TYR A 32 -7.67 2.72 1.01
CA TYR A 32 -7.48 2.03 2.28
C TYR A 32 -8.49 2.44 3.37
N GLY A 33 -9.10 3.62 3.29
CA GLY A 33 -10.14 4.03 4.23
C GLY A 33 -11.36 3.10 4.17
N HIS A 34 -11.81 2.74 2.96
CA HIS A 34 -12.91 1.78 2.79
C HIS A 34 -12.51 0.38 3.30
N ILE A 35 -11.27 -0.05 3.05
CA ILE A 35 -10.78 -1.34 3.54
C ILE A 35 -10.77 -1.37 5.07
N MET A 36 -10.24 -0.32 5.72
CA MET A 36 -10.21 -0.22 7.18
C MET A 36 -11.61 -0.18 7.79
N GLN A 37 -12.55 0.54 7.17
CA GLN A 37 -13.94 0.55 7.61
C GLN A 37 -14.57 -0.85 7.55
N ALA A 38 -14.35 -1.59 6.47
CA ALA A 38 -14.86 -2.95 6.31
C ALA A 38 -14.26 -3.90 7.36
N LEU A 39 -12.97 -3.75 7.71
CA LEU A 39 -12.33 -4.50 8.79
C LEU A 39 -12.93 -4.16 10.16
N ALA A 40 -13.17 -2.87 10.42
CA ALA A 40 -13.76 -2.40 11.68
C ALA A 40 -15.18 -2.95 11.90
N GLU A 41 -16.00 -2.99 10.85
CA GLU A 41 -17.33 -3.61 10.89
C GLU A 41 -17.31 -5.10 11.25
N LYS A 42 -16.22 -5.79 10.89
CA LYS A 42 -15.99 -7.20 11.26
C LYS A 42 -15.29 -7.36 12.60
N LYS A 43 -15.01 -6.27 13.31
CA LYS A 43 -14.27 -6.25 14.58
C LYS A 43 -12.92 -6.95 14.46
N TYR A 44 -12.25 -6.78 13.32
CA TYR A 44 -10.91 -7.31 13.15
C TYR A 44 -9.95 -6.63 14.12
N GLU A 45 -9.18 -7.41 14.86
CA GLU A 45 -8.11 -6.97 15.75
C GLU A 45 -6.86 -7.79 15.41
N GLY A 46 -5.76 -7.10 15.10
CA GLY A 46 -4.53 -7.76 14.67
C GLY A 46 -3.57 -6.82 13.98
N TRP A 47 -2.59 -7.41 13.30
CA TRP A 47 -1.53 -6.68 12.63
C TRP A 47 -1.98 -6.18 11.26
N VAL A 48 -1.64 -4.93 10.99
CA VAL A 48 -1.64 -4.35 9.65
C VAL A 48 -0.20 -4.07 9.29
N ILE A 49 0.27 -4.63 8.17
CA ILE A 49 1.66 -4.54 7.72
C ILE A 49 1.67 -3.71 6.43
N VAL A 50 2.61 -2.76 6.34
CA VAL A 50 2.94 -2.08 5.08
C VAL A 50 3.92 -2.98 4.33
N GLU A 51 3.54 -3.39 3.13
CA GLU A 51 4.38 -4.15 2.21
C GLU A 51 4.27 -3.54 0.82
N ALA A 52 5.42 -3.34 0.15
CA ALA A 52 5.48 -2.89 -1.23
C ALA A 52 6.80 -3.33 -1.88
N GLU A 53 6.72 -3.81 -3.11
CA GLU A 53 7.88 -4.13 -3.95
C GLU A 53 8.13 -2.99 -4.94
N GLN A 54 9.25 -2.29 -4.76
CA GLN A 54 9.65 -1.16 -5.60
C GLN A 54 11.14 -1.24 -5.92
N ASP A 55 11.58 -0.54 -6.97
CA ASP A 55 13.00 -0.33 -7.23
C ASP A 55 13.57 0.68 -6.20
N PRO A 56 14.47 0.26 -5.29
CA PRO A 56 14.99 1.13 -4.23
C PRO A 56 15.87 2.28 -4.75
N VAL A 57 16.32 2.24 -6.01
CA VAL A 57 17.05 3.34 -6.65
C VAL A 57 16.11 4.48 -7.02
N ILE A 58 14.85 4.18 -7.31
CA ILE A 58 13.81 5.14 -7.71
C ILE A 58 12.95 5.54 -6.52
N ALA A 59 12.63 4.59 -5.64
CA ALA A 59 11.78 4.76 -4.47
C ALA A 59 12.58 4.45 -3.21
N ASP A 60 13.04 5.50 -2.50
CA ASP A 60 13.79 5.33 -1.26
C ASP A 60 12.96 4.51 -0.23
N PRO A 61 13.48 3.37 0.27
CA PRO A 61 12.70 2.48 1.13
C PRO A 61 12.21 3.13 2.42
N TYR A 62 12.98 4.07 2.99
CA TYR A 62 12.60 4.72 4.24
C TYR A 62 11.48 5.74 4.00
N GLU A 63 11.60 6.57 2.98
CA GLU A 63 10.59 7.55 2.60
C GLU A 63 9.24 6.88 2.29
N TYR A 64 9.27 5.81 1.48
CA TYR A 64 8.06 5.08 1.11
C TYR A 64 7.45 4.30 2.29
N ALA A 65 8.28 3.74 3.17
CA ALA A 65 7.76 3.15 4.41
C ALA A 65 7.02 4.17 5.29
N CYS A 66 7.54 5.40 5.40
CA CYS A 66 6.86 6.49 6.12
C CYS A 66 5.54 6.89 5.46
N ILE A 67 5.50 7.03 4.13
CA ILE A 67 4.26 7.33 3.38
C ILE A 67 3.21 6.26 3.64
N GLY A 68 3.59 4.98 3.48
CA GLY A 68 2.71 3.83 3.71
C GLY A 68 2.16 3.79 5.13
N TYR A 69 3.02 4.02 6.12
CA TYR A 69 2.63 4.04 7.53
C TYR A 69 1.62 5.14 7.82
N GLU A 70 1.90 6.39 7.41
CA GLU A 70 1.02 7.52 7.69
C GLU A 70 -0.34 7.38 7.00
N ALA A 71 -0.36 6.84 5.78
CA ALA A 71 -1.59 6.58 5.05
C ALA A 71 -2.48 5.53 5.75
N LEU A 72 -1.90 4.40 6.17
CA LEU A 72 -2.65 3.36 6.88
C LEU A 72 -3.05 3.79 8.27
N LYS A 73 -2.19 4.50 9.00
CA LYS A 73 -2.49 5.07 10.32
C LYS A 73 -3.73 5.97 10.24
N LYS A 74 -3.71 6.94 9.32
CA LYS A 74 -4.85 7.85 9.11
C LYS A 74 -6.13 7.11 8.73
N ALA A 75 -6.03 6.10 7.87
CA ALA A 75 -7.17 5.28 7.46
C ALA A 75 -7.75 4.47 8.63
N ALA A 76 -6.88 3.88 9.46
CA ALA A 76 -7.27 3.09 10.62
C ALA A 76 -7.93 3.97 11.70
N GLU A 77 -7.31 5.11 12.04
CA GLU A 77 -7.86 6.07 13.00
C GLU A 77 -9.23 6.60 12.55
N ALA A 78 -9.40 6.89 11.25
CA ALA A 78 -10.69 7.32 10.69
C ALA A 78 -11.77 6.22 10.76
N ALA A 79 -11.38 4.95 10.73
CA ALA A 79 -12.28 3.80 10.92
C ALA A 79 -12.54 3.47 12.41
N GLY A 80 -11.98 4.25 13.34
CA GLY A 80 -12.18 4.09 14.78
C GLY A 80 -11.22 3.10 15.46
N TYR A 81 -10.14 2.70 14.78
CA TYR A 81 -9.12 1.87 15.40
C TYR A 81 -8.21 2.68 16.33
N ALA A 82 -7.80 2.04 17.42
CA ALA A 82 -6.65 2.46 18.22
C ALA A 82 -5.43 1.63 17.79
N ILE A 83 -4.30 2.28 17.55
CA ILE A 83 -3.05 1.62 17.16
C ILE A 83 -2.19 1.46 18.41
N ALA A 84 -1.71 0.24 18.64
CA ALA A 84 -0.79 -0.04 19.73
C ALA A 84 0.56 0.67 19.50
N PRO A 85 1.21 1.16 20.58
CA PRO A 85 2.52 1.80 20.50
C PRO A 85 3.64 0.84 20.09
#